data_AF-F2NRZ1-F1
#
_entry.id   AF-F2NRZ1-F1
#
_cell.length_a   1.000
_cell.length_b   1.000
_cell.length_c   1.000
_cell.angle_alpha   90.00
_cell.angle_beta   90.00
_cell.angle_gamma   90.00
#
_symmetry.space_group_name_H-M   'P 1'
#
loop_
_entity.id
_entity.type
_entity.pdbx_description
1 polymer ?
#
loop_
_entity_poly.entity_id
_entity_poly.type
_entity_poly.pdbx_seq_one_letter_code
_entity_poly.pdbx_strand_id
1 'polypeptide(L)'
;MLSIAKDKIDSLFELIGSKQPLYLPVDNNSGKADFAKWQKGTKLSEKLKTTRSAKDFFFPKTEHLVSYEMSGKEVKVVDPRKEVGDFVIFGVRACDARGFTAIDNVYLNMNPVDSYYKNRREHGTVIVLACNEPAKTCFCSTFGIDASLAKPAGDVSCWLADGKYYFEANTDKGKAFVENAKSALEDADTSAVEACRKDIAEKVEKLPFAHLDLSKFQGKDMLKIFNSKIWDKVSEPCVGCGTCTYVCPTCMCFDVRDFATSNGVRQIRCWDSCMYNDFTQMAAENPRHTQKERSRQRFMHKLMYYPMAHDGMFSCVGCGRCVENCPVNMNIVKVIKAVNESDDI
;
A
#
# COMPACT_ATOMS: atom_id res chain seq x y z
N MET A 1 3.69 -27.25 -8.32
CA MET A 1 3.22 -25.85 -8.38
C MET A 1 2.86 -25.56 -9.83
N LEU A 2 1.96 -24.61 -10.12
CA LEU A 2 1.67 -24.27 -11.51
C LEU A 2 2.60 -23.17 -12.02
N SER A 3 2.99 -23.25 -13.28
CA SER A 3 3.91 -22.30 -13.90
C SER A 3 3.57 -21.96 -15.35
N ILE A 4 4.19 -20.91 -15.87
CA ILE A 4 4.16 -20.52 -17.28
C ILE A 4 5.50 -19.88 -17.65
N ALA A 5 6.02 -20.16 -18.84
CA ALA A 5 7.24 -19.53 -19.33
C ALA A 5 7.09 -17.99 -19.44
N LYS A 6 8.15 -17.24 -19.12
CA LYS A 6 8.17 -15.76 -19.10
C LYS A 6 7.77 -15.18 -20.46
N ASP A 7 8.20 -15.78 -21.55
CA ASP A 7 7.87 -15.40 -22.93
C ASP A 7 6.40 -15.66 -23.29
N LYS A 8 5.71 -16.55 -22.56
CA LYS A 8 4.28 -16.86 -22.72
C LYS A 8 3.37 -16.12 -21.75
N ILE A 9 3.90 -15.31 -20.83
CA ILE A 9 3.09 -14.65 -19.78
C ILE A 9 1.95 -13.79 -20.34
N ASP A 10 2.14 -13.18 -21.52
CA ASP A 10 1.10 -12.38 -22.18
C ASP A 10 -0.16 -13.20 -22.52
N SER A 11 -0.01 -14.51 -22.78
CA SER A 11 -1.16 -15.40 -23.02
C SER A 11 -2.02 -15.62 -21.78
N LEU A 12 -1.39 -15.66 -20.60
CA LEU A 12 -2.12 -15.69 -19.33
C LEU A 12 -2.88 -14.38 -19.13
N PHE A 13 -2.26 -13.23 -19.45
CA PHE A 13 -2.93 -11.94 -19.34
C PHE A 13 -4.10 -11.79 -20.32
N GLU A 14 -3.98 -12.30 -21.55
CA GLU A 14 -5.08 -12.33 -22.51
C GLU A 14 -6.23 -13.23 -22.03
N LEU A 15 -5.91 -14.42 -21.49
CA LEU A 15 -6.90 -15.34 -20.92
C LEU A 15 -7.68 -14.68 -19.76
N ILE A 16 -6.99 -14.05 -18.81
CA ILE A 16 -7.64 -13.44 -17.65
C ILE A 16 -8.35 -12.13 -18.03
N GLY A 17 -7.69 -11.27 -18.80
CA GLY A 17 -8.21 -9.97 -19.21
C GLY A 17 -9.43 -10.04 -20.13
N SER A 18 -9.65 -11.16 -20.82
CA SER A 18 -10.87 -11.42 -21.60
C SER A 18 -12.09 -11.77 -20.73
N LYS A 19 -11.87 -12.29 -19.52
CA LYS A 19 -12.93 -12.71 -18.58
C LYS A 19 -13.32 -11.62 -17.60
N GLN A 20 -12.34 -10.84 -17.12
CA GLN A 20 -12.54 -9.82 -16.09
C GLN A 20 -11.47 -8.73 -16.16
N PRO A 21 -11.69 -7.55 -15.56
CA PRO A 21 -10.66 -6.53 -15.44
C PRO A 21 -9.38 -7.07 -14.80
N LEU A 22 -8.28 -6.99 -15.53
CA LEU A 22 -6.93 -7.30 -15.08
C LEU A 22 -6.12 -6.01 -15.01
N TYR A 23 -5.33 -5.84 -13.95
CA TYR A 23 -4.43 -4.72 -13.79
C TYR A 23 -2.99 -5.19 -13.60
N LEU A 24 -2.08 -4.58 -14.35
CA LEU A 24 -0.65 -4.89 -14.37
C LEU A 24 0.19 -3.64 -14.08
N PRO A 25 1.40 -3.77 -13.53
CA PRO A 25 2.43 -2.74 -13.63
C PRO A 25 2.81 -2.53 -15.10
N VAL A 26 2.71 -1.30 -15.58
CA VAL A 26 3.04 -0.90 -16.95
C VAL A 26 3.96 0.31 -16.90
N ASP A 27 4.97 0.33 -17.77
CA ASP A 27 5.87 1.49 -17.86
C ASP A 27 5.10 2.74 -18.29
N ASN A 28 5.39 3.86 -17.63
CA ASN A 28 4.83 5.16 -17.94
C ASN A 28 5.88 6.04 -18.66
N ASN A 29 5.42 7.16 -19.20
CA ASN A 29 6.27 8.09 -19.97
C ASN A 29 7.38 8.77 -19.14
N SER A 30 7.40 8.58 -17.81
CA SER A 30 8.42 9.12 -16.91
C SER A 30 9.56 8.12 -16.58
N GLY A 31 9.57 6.94 -17.21
CA GLY A 31 10.54 5.88 -16.94
C GLY A 31 10.30 5.13 -15.62
N LYS A 32 9.12 5.34 -15.02
CA LYS A 32 8.59 4.60 -13.86
C LYS A 32 7.50 3.63 -14.32
N ALA A 33 6.90 2.89 -13.40
CA ALA A 33 5.74 2.06 -13.67
C ALA A 33 4.52 2.54 -12.88
N ASP A 34 3.33 2.37 -13.45
CA ASP A 34 2.05 2.54 -12.74
C ASP A 34 1.18 1.31 -12.99
N PHE A 35 0.24 1.05 -12.08
CA PHE A 35 -0.78 0.06 -12.37
C PHE A 35 -1.73 0.60 -13.44
N ALA A 36 -1.94 -0.17 -14.51
CA ALA A 36 -2.86 0.15 -15.58
C ALA A 36 -3.75 -1.06 -15.88
N LYS A 37 -4.97 -0.80 -16.36
CA LYS A 37 -5.87 -1.85 -16.83
C LYS A 37 -5.25 -2.48 -18.07
N TRP A 38 -5.15 -3.81 -18.09
CA TRP A 38 -4.68 -4.57 -19.23
C TRP A 38 -5.62 -4.38 -20.43
N GLN A 39 -5.01 -4.22 -21.60
CA GLN A 39 -5.62 -4.28 -22.91
C GLN A 39 -4.71 -5.13 -23.81
N LYS A 40 -5.22 -5.58 -24.97
CA LYS A 40 -4.39 -6.34 -25.91
C LYS A 40 -3.15 -5.53 -26.30
N GLY A 41 -1.97 -6.12 -26.12
CA GLY A 41 -0.68 -5.46 -26.36
C GLY A 41 -0.08 -4.74 -25.15
N THR A 42 -0.78 -4.65 -24.01
CA THR A 42 -0.17 -4.17 -22.75
C THR A 42 0.99 -5.06 -22.35
N LYS A 43 2.14 -4.45 -22.03
CA LYS A 43 3.35 -5.13 -21.59
C LYS A 43 3.55 -4.95 -20.09
N LEU A 44 3.90 -6.05 -19.42
CA LEU A 44 4.29 -6.03 -18.01
C LEU A 44 5.62 -5.28 -17.86
N SER A 45 5.65 -4.32 -16.95
CA SER A 45 6.87 -3.60 -16.59
C SER A 45 7.87 -4.50 -15.85
N GLU A 46 9.16 -4.34 -16.16
CA GLU A 46 10.25 -4.98 -15.40
C GLU A 46 10.65 -4.18 -14.14
N LYS A 47 10.03 -3.02 -13.88
CA LYS A 47 10.32 -2.21 -12.69
C LYS A 47 9.90 -2.96 -11.42
N LEU A 48 10.73 -2.89 -10.38
CA LEU A 48 10.43 -3.52 -9.09
C LEU A 48 9.11 -3.02 -8.50
N LYS A 49 8.87 -1.71 -8.50
CA LYS A 49 7.69 -1.10 -7.88
C LYS A 49 7.02 -0.12 -8.84
N THR A 50 5.71 -0.06 -8.77
CA THR A 50 4.94 1.07 -9.30
C THR A 50 5.14 2.33 -8.45
N THR A 51 4.96 3.52 -9.04
CA THR A 51 5.08 4.82 -8.36
C THR A 51 4.16 4.91 -7.15
N ARG A 52 2.92 4.43 -7.31
CA ARG A 52 1.92 4.33 -6.25
C ARG A 52 1.64 2.88 -5.92
N SER A 53 1.41 2.60 -4.64
CA SER A 53 1.07 1.25 -4.18
C SER A 53 -0.27 0.77 -4.74
N ALA A 54 -0.52 -0.53 -4.66
CA ALA A 54 -1.80 -1.12 -5.03
C ALA A 54 -3.00 -0.72 -4.13
N LYS A 55 -2.82 0.15 -3.12
CA LYS A 55 -3.93 0.64 -2.27
C LYS A 55 -5.03 1.35 -3.06
N ASP A 56 -4.69 1.99 -4.18
CA ASP A 56 -5.62 2.73 -5.05
C ASP A 56 -6.81 1.89 -5.52
N PHE A 57 -6.64 0.58 -5.60
CA PHE A 57 -7.68 -0.36 -6.01
C PHE A 57 -8.77 -0.57 -4.97
N PHE A 58 -8.45 -0.35 -3.69
CA PHE A 58 -9.38 -0.57 -2.58
C PHE A 58 -9.79 0.75 -1.91
N PHE A 59 -8.89 1.73 -1.93
CA PHE A 59 -9.09 3.06 -1.38
C PHE A 59 -8.78 4.11 -2.46
N PRO A 60 -9.74 4.44 -3.33
CA PRO A 60 -9.52 5.35 -4.45
C PRO A 60 -9.27 6.80 -3.98
N LYS A 61 -8.59 7.59 -4.81
CA LYS A 61 -8.23 8.99 -4.50
C LYS A 61 -9.44 9.88 -4.22
N THR A 62 -10.53 9.62 -4.90
CA THR A 62 -11.79 10.33 -4.76
C THR A 62 -12.92 9.34 -4.85
N GLU A 63 -13.94 9.51 -4.00
CA GLU A 63 -15.09 8.65 -3.97
C GLU A 63 -16.35 9.43 -3.67
N HIS A 64 -17.39 9.20 -4.47
CA HIS A 64 -18.69 9.81 -4.25
C HIS A 64 -19.42 9.05 -3.16
N LEU A 65 -19.68 9.73 -2.03
CA LEU A 65 -20.31 9.10 -0.87
C LEU A 65 -21.83 9.19 -0.88
N VAL A 66 -22.37 10.37 -1.23
CA VAL A 66 -23.81 10.63 -1.23
C VAL A 66 -24.10 11.88 -2.06
N SER A 67 -25.26 11.91 -2.70
CA SER A 67 -25.84 13.13 -3.27
C SER A 67 -27.13 13.48 -2.54
N TYR A 68 -27.34 14.78 -2.33
CA TYR A 68 -28.59 15.34 -1.83
C TYR A 68 -29.21 16.14 -2.97
N GLU A 69 -30.28 15.60 -3.57
CA GLU A 69 -31.05 16.29 -4.60
C GLU A 69 -32.16 17.11 -3.94
N MET A 70 -32.24 18.40 -4.28
CA MET A 70 -33.17 19.35 -3.70
C MET A 70 -34.26 19.72 -4.72
N SER A 71 -35.53 19.59 -4.32
CA SER A 71 -36.70 20.04 -5.07
C SER A 71 -37.58 20.88 -4.15
N GLY A 72 -37.42 22.21 -4.19
CA GLY A 72 -38.06 23.11 -3.25
C GLY A 72 -37.59 22.85 -1.81
N LYS A 73 -38.48 22.34 -0.95
CA LYS A 73 -38.17 21.96 0.44
C LYS A 73 -37.90 20.46 0.60
N GLU A 74 -38.07 19.67 -0.44
CA GLU A 74 -37.83 18.23 -0.40
C GLU A 74 -36.35 17.94 -0.66
N VAL A 75 -35.78 17.06 0.16
CA VAL A 75 -34.40 16.56 0.00
C VAL A 75 -34.46 15.06 -0.23
N LYS A 76 -33.97 14.63 -1.39
CA LYS A 76 -33.81 13.22 -1.73
C LYS A 76 -32.35 12.82 -1.57
N VAL A 77 -32.10 11.84 -0.70
CA VAL A 77 -30.77 11.25 -0.50
C VAL A 77 -30.56 10.17 -1.55
N VAL A 78 -29.52 10.32 -2.37
CA VAL A 78 -29.14 9.37 -3.41
C VAL A 78 -27.83 8.69 -3.00
N ASP A 79 -27.92 7.38 -2.79
CA ASP A 79 -26.77 6.51 -2.57
C ASP A 79 -26.14 6.14 -3.91
N PRO A 80 -24.89 6.56 -4.19
CA PRO A 80 -24.22 6.26 -5.45
C PRO A 80 -23.53 4.89 -5.46
N ARG A 81 -23.57 4.14 -4.34
CA ARG A 81 -22.92 2.83 -4.25
C ARG A 81 -23.45 1.89 -5.31
N LYS A 82 -22.52 1.18 -5.94
CA LYS A 82 -22.78 0.07 -6.85
C LYS A 82 -21.85 -1.06 -6.46
N GLU A 83 -22.33 -2.29 -6.61
CA GLU A 83 -21.45 -3.45 -6.50
C GLU A 83 -20.38 -3.35 -7.58
N VAL A 84 -19.11 -3.52 -7.19
CA VAL A 84 -18.03 -3.56 -8.18
C VAL A 84 -17.93 -4.99 -8.72
N GLY A 85 -17.60 -5.15 -10.00
CA GLY A 85 -17.32 -6.48 -10.53
C GLY A 85 -15.98 -7.02 -10.03
N ASP A 86 -15.82 -8.34 -10.06
CA ASP A 86 -14.54 -9.01 -9.77
C ASP A 86 -13.41 -8.49 -10.66
N PHE A 87 -12.21 -8.38 -10.08
CA PHE A 87 -11.02 -7.94 -10.80
C PHE A 87 -9.74 -8.54 -10.22
N VAL A 88 -8.70 -8.58 -11.05
CA VAL A 88 -7.39 -9.13 -10.69
C VAL A 88 -6.33 -8.05 -10.73
N ILE A 89 -5.50 -7.99 -9.70
CA ILE A 89 -4.29 -7.14 -9.67
C ILE A 89 -3.08 -8.07 -9.65
N PHE A 90 -2.31 -8.09 -10.73
CA PHE A 90 -1.06 -8.85 -10.81
C PHE A 90 0.14 -7.98 -10.47
N GLY A 91 1.20 -8.57 -9.91
CA GLY A 91 2.46 -7.86 -9.67
C GLY A 91 2.47 -6.97 -8.42
N VAL A 92 1.53 -7.19 -7.49
CA VAL A 92 1.56 -6.54 -6.18
C VAL A 92 2.78 -7.03 -5.41
N ARG A 93 3.43 -6.19 -4.59
CA ARG A 93 4.59 -6.61 -3.77
C ARG A 93 4.13 -6.98 -2.36
N ALA A 94 4.88 -7.85 -1.68
CA ALA A 94 4.57 -8.30 -0.33
C ALA A 94 4.33 -7.13 0.64
N CYS A 95 5.12 -6.06 0.53
CA CYS A 95 4.95 -4.86 1.33
C CYS A 95 3.66 -4.07 1.01
N ASP A 96 3.20 -4.05 -0.25
CA ASP A 96 1.92 -3.45 -0.61
C ASP A 96 0.75 -4.31 -0.10
N ALA A 97 0.85 -5.64 -0.23
CA ALA A 97 -0.14 -6.57 0.27
C ALA A 97 -0.29 -6.48 1.80
N ARG A 98 0.83 -6.39 2.54
CA ARG A 98 0.81 -6.09 4.00
C ARG A 98 0.19 -4.73 4.30
N GLY A 99 0.28 -3.79 3.37
CA GLY A 99 -0.37 -2.49 3.46
C GLY A 99 -1.88 -2.60 3.58
N PHE A 100 -2.49 -3.54 2.86
CA PHE A 100 -3.94 -3.79 2.94
C PHE A 100 -4.35 -4.19 4.34
N THR A 101 -3.60 -5.07 5.03
CA THR A 101 -3.91 -5.43 6.43
C THR A 101 -3.99 -4.21 7.34
N ALA A 102 -3.14 -3.20 7.13
CA ALA A 102 -3.19 -1.98 7.92
C ALA A 102 -4.46 -1.16 7.64
N ILE A 103 -4.91 -1.13 6.39
CA ILE A 103 -6.15 -0.42 6.00
C ILE A 103 -7.38 -1.24 6.45
N ASP A 104 -7.36 -2.56 6.28
CA ASP A 104 -8.40 -3.50 6.72
C ASP A 104 -8.68 -3.34 8.21
N ASN A 105 -7.64 -3.16 9.04
CA ASN A 105 -7.82 -2.91 10.48
C ASN A 105 -8.70 -1.70 10.78
N VAL A 106 -8.62 -0.64 9.98
CA VAL A 106 -9.37 0.60 10.21
C VAL A 106 -10.72 0.60 9.48
N TYR A 107 -10.77 0.06 8.27
CA TYR A 107 -11.95 0.15 7.40
C TYR A 107 -12.86 -1.08 7.47
N LEU A 108 -12.36 -2.23 7.91
CA LEU A 108 -13.12 -3.49 8.02
C LEU A 108 -13.26 -4.01 9.44
N ASN A 109 -12.21 -3.86 10.26
CA ASN A 109 -12.16 -4.48 11.59
C ASN A 109 -12.56 -3.51 12.72
N MET A 110 -12.81 -2.23 12.39
CA MET A 110 -13.40 -1.26 13.29
C MET A 110 -14.86 -0.99 12.91
N ASN A 111 -15.62 -0.45 13.87
CA ASN A 111 -17.01 -0.08 13.65
C ASN A 111 -17.16 1.46 13.53
N PRO A 112 -17.93 1.96 12.56
CA PRO A 112 -18.62 1.21 11.51
C PRO A 112 -17.67 0.70 10.41
N VAL A 113 -18.05 -0.40 9.76
CA VAL A 113 -17.36 -0.91 8.56
C VAL A 113 -17.60 0.01 7.37
N ASP A 114 -16.53 0.31 6.62
CA ASP A 114 -16.62 1.06 5.39
C ASP A 114 -17.09 0.18 4.23
N SER A 115 -18.36 0.31 3.89
CA SER A 115 -19.00 -0.46 2.81
C SER A 115 -18.35 -0.31 1.43
N TYR A 116 -17.75 0.86 1.12
CA TYR A 116 -17.12 1.11 -0.17
C TYR A 116 -15.79 0.34 -0.29
N TYR A 117 -14.99 0.39 0.78
CA TYR A 117 -13.74 -0.34 0.88
C TYR A 117 -14.00 -1.85 0.90
N LYS A 118 -14.98 -2.31 1.71
CA LYS A 118 -15.39 -3.71 1.81
C LYS A 118 -15.76 -4.30 0.45
N ASN A 119 -16.66 -3.65 -0.27
CA ASN A 119 -17.09 -4.08 -1.60
C ASN A 119 -15.90 -4.31 -2.54
N ARG A 120 -14.93 -3.39 -2.60
CA ARG A 120 -13.71 -3.59 -3.42
C ARG A 120 -12.82 -4.70 -2.90
N ARG A 121 -12.65 -4.80 -1.58
CA ARG A 121 -11.78 -5.80 -0.96
C ARG A 121 -12.32 -7.22 -1.16
N GLU A 122 -13.64 -7.39 -1.24
CA GLU A 122 -14.32 -8.66 -1.54
C GLU A 122 -14.18 -9.08 -3.01
N HIS A 123 -14.19 -8.14 -3.97
CA HIS A 123 -14.10 -8.44 -5.42
C HIS A 123 -12.68 -8.45 -6.00
N GLY A 124 -11.72 -7.81 -5.31
CA GLY A 124 -10.33 -7.80 -5.76
C GLY A 124 -9.59 -9.09 -5.40
N THR A 125 -8.99 -9.72 -6.41
CA THR A 125 -8.01 -10.81 -6.26
C THR A 125 -6.59 -10.28 -6.43
N VAL A 126 -5.74 -10.48 -5.43
CA VAL A 126 -4.39 -9.92 -5.34
C VAL A 126 -3.34 -11.00 -5.60
N ILE A 127 -2.59 -10.88 -6.70
CA ILE A 127 -1.45 -11.74 -7.01
C ILE A 127 -0.16 -11.00 -6.63
N VAL A 128 0.57 -11.56 -5.67
CA VAL A 128 1.76 -10.98 -5.09
C VAL A 128 3.00 -11.58 -5.73
N LEU A 129 3.84 -10.75 -6.35
CA LEU A 129 5.08 -11.14 -7.00
C LEU A 129 6.28 -10.90 -6.09
N ALA A 130 7.07 -11.97 -5.85
CA ALA A 130 8.31 -11.92 -5.10
C ALA A 130 9.32 -10.91 -5.69
N CYS A 131 10.16 -10.34 -4.83
CA CYS A 131 11.11 -9.29 -5.22
C CYS A 131 12.49 -9.90 -5.54
N ASN A 132 12.69 -10.39 -6.77
CA ASN A 132 13.99 -10.93 -7.21
C ASN A 132 15.17 -9.97 -6.98
N GLU A 133 14.94 -8.67 -7.20
CA GLU A 133 15.95 -7.61 -7.06
C GLU A 133 15.41 -6.50 -6.16
N PRO A 134 15.49 -6.65 -4.81
CA PRO A 134 15.01 -5.61 -3.91
C PRO A 134 15.89 -4.35 -4.01
N ALA A 135 15.26 -3.18 -4.06
CA ALA A 135 15.98 -1.91 -4.14
C ALA A 135 16.70 -1.56 -2.83
N LYS A 136 17.84 -0.85 -2.93
CA LYS A 136 18.62 -0.37 -1.76
C LYS A 136 17.82 0.47 -0.76
N THR A 137 16.72 1.08 -1.20
CA THR A 137 15.80 1.87 -0.36
C THR A 137 14.85 1.01 0.48
N CYS A 138 14.78 -0.30 0.24
CA CYS A 138 13.85 -1.21 0.90
C CYS A 138 14.37 -1.66 2.27
N PHE A 139 13.43 -1.89 3.19
CA PHE A 139 13.66 -2.33 4.58
C PHE A 139 12.41 -3.06 5.10
N CYS A 140 11.78 -3.86 4.24
CA CYS A 140 10.55 -4.57 4.59
C CYS A 140 10.79 -5.69 5.62
N SER A 141 11.99 -6.29 5.62
CA SER A 141 12.41 -7.29 6.62
C SER A 141 12.40 -6.75 8.05
N THR A 142 12.76 -5.48 8.25
CA THR A 142 12.65 -4.78 9.54
C THR A 142 11.22 -4.85 10.13
N PHE A 143 10.20 -4.91 9.27
CA PHE A 143 8.79 -5.02 9.69
C PHE A 143 8.24 -6.45 9.59
N GLY A 144 9.13 -7.45 9.51
CA GLY A 144 8.76 -8.87 9.41
C GLY A 144 8.11 -9.26 8.09
N ILE A 145 8.29 -8.46 7.03
CA ILE A 145 7.70 -8.72 5.72
C ILE A 145 8.72 -9.42 4.84
N ASP A 146 8.37 -10.62 4.43
CA ASP A 146 9.20 -11.47 3.60
C ASP A 146 9.01 -11.16 2.11
N ALA A 147 10.06 -10.62 1.48
CA ALA A 147 10.06 -10.29 0.06
C ALA A 147 10.22 -11.52 -0.85
N SER A 148 10.65 -12.66 -0.28
CA SER A 148 10.82 -13.93 -0.97
C SER A 148 9.51 -14.72 -1.07
N LEU A 149 8.49 -14.33 -0.30
CA LEU A 149 7.21 -15.06 -0.18
C LEU A 149 7.40 -16.51 0.29
N ALA A 150 8.37 -16.81 1.15
CA ALA A 150 8.42 -18.11 1.82
C ALA A 150 7.18 -18.32 2.73
N LYS A 151 6.51 -17.23 3.12
CA LYS A 151 5.17 -17.24 3.71
C LYS A 151 4.13 -16.67 2.73
N PRO A 152 2.88 -17.19 2.74
CA PRO A 152 1.79 -16.68 1.90
C PRO A 152 1.55 -15.18 2.04
N ALA A 153 1.32 -14.49 0.92
CA ALA A 153 0.87 -13.10 0.89
C ALA A 153 -0.12 -12.85 -0.25
N GLY A 154 -1.15 -12.05 0.01
CA GLY A 154 -2.26 -11.85 -0.94
C GLY A 154 -3.05 -13.14 -1.20
N ASP A 155 -3.82 -13.15 -2.29
CA ASP A 155 -4.63 -14.30 -2.68
C ASP A 155 -3.80 -15.38 -3.40
N VAL A 156 -2.77 -14.96 -4.14
CA VAL A 156 -1.83 -15.84 -4.84
C VAL A 156 -0.41 -15.32 -4.66
N SER A 157 0.52 -16.19 -4.29
CA SER A 157 1.96 -15.92 -4.29
C SER A 157 2.57 -16.28 -5.64
N CYS A 158 3.46 -15.45 -6.16
CA CYS A 158 4.06 -15.62 -7.49
C CYS A 158 5.56 -15.35 -7.49
N TRP A 159 6.32 -16.13 -8.25
CA TRP A 159 7.77 -16.01 -8.40
C TRP A 159 8.15 -16.01 -9.88
N LEU A 160 9.13 -15.18 -10.26
CA LEU A 160 9.85 -15.35 -11.52
C LEU A 160 11.15 -16.09 -11.21
N ALA A 161 11.27 -17.34 -11.64
CA ALA A 161 12.45 -18.19 -11.41
C ALA A 161 12.71 -19.02 -12.66
N ASP A 162 13.98 -19.25 -13.01
CA ASP A 162 14.39 -20.07 -14.16
C ASP A 162 13.59 -19.78 -15.47
N GLY A 163 13.37 -18.50 -15.75
CA GLY A 163 12.61 -18.09 -16.95
C GLY A 163 11.11 -18.40 -16.93
N LYS A 164 10.52 -18.79 -15.79
CA LYS A 164 9.09 -19.08 -15.62
C LYS A 164 8.47 -18.28 -14.47
N TYR A 165 7.20 -17.95 -14.61
CA TYR A 165 6.36 -17.49 -13.52
C TYR A 165 5.71 -18.70 -12.84
N TYR A 166 5.83 -18.79 -11.52
CA TYR A 166 5.23 -19.82 -10.69
C TYR A 166 4.10 -19.22 -9.85
N PHE A 167 3.06 -20.00 -9.56
CA PHE A 167 1.86 -19.54 -8.85
C PHE A 167 1.45 -20.52 -7.75
N GLU A 168 1.18 -19.98 -6.57
CA GLU A 168 0.67 -20.71 -5.40
C GLU A 168 -0.54 -19.99 -4.83
N ALA A 169 -1.69 -20.67 -4.81
CA ALA A 169 -2.92 -20.13 -4.24
C ALA A 169 -2.89 -20.15 -2.71
N ASN A 170 -3.20 -19.01 -2.09
CA ASN A 170 -3.19 -18.83 -0.64
C ASN A 170 -4.62 -18.81 -0.05
N THR A 171 -5.60 -18.34 -0.82
CA THR A 171 -7.00 -18.14 -0.42
C THR A 171 -7.95 -18.80 -1.41
N ASP A 172 -9.24 -18.85 -1.10
CA ASP A 172 -10.25 -19.37 -2.04
C ASP A 172 -10.36 -18.53 -3.32
N LYS A 173 -10.18 -17.21 -3.24
CA LYS A 173 -10.04 -16.37 -4.44
C LYS A 173 -8.83 -16.77 -5.27
N GLY A 174 -7.71 -17.08 -4.60
CA GLY A 174 -6.50 -17.56 -5.25
C GLY A 174 -6.69 -18.90 -5.95
N LYS A 175 -7.41 -19.84 -5.33
CA LYS A 175 -7.76 -21.13 -5.93
C LYS A 175 -8.64 -20.92 -7.17
N ALA A 176 -9.64 -20.05 -7.07
CA ALA A 176 -10.51 -19.70 -8.20
C ALA A 176 -9.72 -19.05 -9.35
N PHE A 177 -8.76 -18.16 -9.04
CA PHE A 177 -7.85 -17.59 -10.05
C PHE A 177 -7.03 -18.67 -10.74
N VAL A 178 -6.39 -19.55 -9.97
CA VAL A 178 -5.53 -20.63 -10.47
C VAL A 178 -6.32 -21.59 -11.36
N GLU A 179 -7.52 -22.00 -10.97
CA GLU A 179 -8.37 -22.88 -11.79
C GLU A 179 -8.79 -22.18 -13.09
N ASN A 180 -9.12 -20.88 -13.04
CA ASN A 180 -9.45 -20.08 -14.23
C ASN A 180 -8.28 -19.87 -15.19
N ALA A 181 -7.05 -19.95 -14.68
CA ALA A 181 -5.79 -19.81 -15.42
C ALA A 181 -5.22 -21.14 -15.93
N LYS A 182 -5.75 -22.28 -15.44
CA LYS A 182 -5.16 -23.62 -15.59
C LYS A 182 -4.86 -24.02 -17.04
N SER A 183 -5.68 -23.61 -18.01
CA SER A 183 -5.44 -23.90 -19.42
C SER A 183 -4.20 -23.23 -20.02
N ALA A 184 -3.65 -22.21 -19.35
CA ALA A 184 -2.42 -21.52 -19.73
C ALA A 184 -1.22 -21.91 -18.86
N LEU A 185 -1.43 -22.73 -17.82
CA LEU A 185 -0.41 -23.11 -16.85
C LEU A 185 -0.04 -24.60 -17.00
N GLU A 186 1.19 -24.93 -16.64
CA GLU A 186 1.73 -26.29 -16.60
C GLU A 186 2.21 -26.64 -15.18
N ASP A 187 2.14 -27.92 -14.83
CA ASP A 187 2.75 -28.41 -13.60
C ASP A 187 4.27 -28.28 -13.65
N ALA A 188 4.85 -27.78 -12.56
CA ALA A 188 6.29 -27.66 -12.36
C ALA A 188 6.69 -28.00 -10.92
N ASP A 189 7.92 -28.46 -10.76
CA ASP A 189 8.54 -28.68 -9.46
C ASP A 189 8.84 -27.34 -8.74
N THR A 190 9.19 -27.42 -7.46
CA THR A 190 9.42 -26.24 -6.61
C THR A 190 10.88 -25.86 -6.46
N SER A 191 11.83 -26.61 -7.03
CA SER A 191 13.27 -26.43 -6.77
C SER A 191 13.77 -25.05 -7.20
N ALA A 192 13.32 -24.56 -8.37
CA ALA A 192 13.63 -23.22 -8.86
C ALA A 192 13.07 -22.12 -7.94
N VAL A 193 11.86 -22.33 -7.38
CA VAL A 193 11.23 -21.40 -6.44
C VAL A 193 11.97 -21.38 -5.10
N GLU A 194 12.42 -22.53 -4.61
CA GLU A 194 13.20 -22.64 -3.37
C GLU A 194 14.56 -21.94 -3.51
N ALA A 195 15.27 -22.15 -4.62
CA ALA A 195 16.51 -21.43 -4.93
C ALA A 195 16.28 -19.92 -5.04
N CYS A 196 15.22 -19.50 -5.73
CA CYS A 196 14.81 -18.09 -5.84
C CYS A 196 14.50 -17.47 -4.47
N ARG A 197 13.78 -18.19 -3.59
CA ARG A 197 13.48 -17.73 -2.23
C ARG A 197 14.76 -17.48 -1.42
N LYS A 198 15.71 -18.41 -1.49
CA LYS A 198 17.01 -18.29 -0.81
C LYS A 198 17.82 -17.10 -1.33
N ASP A 199 17.93 -16.95 -2.65
CA ASP A 199 18.64 -15.82 -3.27
C ASP A 199 18.03 -14.47 -2.86
N ILE A 200 16.69 -14.35 -2.87
CA ILE A 200 16.01 -13.14 -2.41
C ILE A 200 16.30 -12.85 -0.94
N ALA A 201 16.25 -13.88 -0.08
CA ALA A 201 16.54 -13.72 1.35
C ALA A 201 17.98 -13.21 1.59
N GLU A 202 18.96 -13.78 0.89
CA GLU A 202 20.37 -13.34 0.97
C GLU A 202 20.57 -11.90 0.48
N LYS A 203 19.85 -11.49 -0.58
CA LYS A 203 19.89 -10.11 -1.08
C LYS A 203 19.24 -9.13 -0.09
N VAL A 204 18.11 -9.52 0.50
CA VAL A 204 17.40 -8.69 1.49
C VAL A 204 18.27 -8.46 2.73
N GLU A 205 18.95 -9.50 3.21
CA GLU A 205 19.88 -9.41 4.36
C GLU A 205 21.01 -8.40 4.12
N LYS A 206 21.49 -8.30 2.88
CA LYS A 206 22.56 -7.37 2.49
C LYS A 206 22.08 -5.93 2.27
N LEU A 207 20.78 -5.64 2.39
CA LEU A 207 20.28 -4.28 2.18
C LEU A 207 20.76 -3.33 3.29
N PRO A 208 21.04 -2.05 2.97
CA PRO A 208 21.59 -1.09 3.93
C PRO A 208 20.73 -0.85 5.19
N PHE A 209 19.45 -1.22 5.11
CA PHE A 209 18.44 -0.92 6.12
C PHE A 209 17.71 -2.18 6.58
N ALA A 210 18.27 -3.38 6.36
CA ALA A 210 17.64 -4.64 6.76
C ALA A 210 17.44 -4.78 8.28
N HIS A 211 18.37 -4.21 9.07
CA HIS A 211 18.47 -4.38 10.52
C HIS A 211 18.23 -3.09 11.30
N LEU A 212 17.20 -2.31 10.95
CA LEU A 212 16.84 -1.16 11.77
C LEU A 212 16.27 -1.64 13.11
N ASP A 213 16.76 -1.06 14.20
CA ASP A 213 16.26 -1.36 15.54
C ASP A 213 14.94 -0.62 15.82
N LEU A 214 13.90 -1.37 16.16
CA LEU A 214 12.57 -0.87 16.52
C LEU A 214 12.27 -1.02 18.03
N SER A 215 13.24 -1.39 18.85
CA SER A 215 13.07 -1.68 20.28
C SER A 215 12.56 -0.49 21.09
N LYS A 216 12.95 0.74 20.74
CA LYS A 216 12.45 1.98 21.36
C LYS A 216 10.99 2.30 20.99
N PHE A 217 10.42 1.62 19.98
CA PHE A 217 9.08 1.91 19.48
C PHE A 217 7.97 0.99 20.05
N GLN A 218 8.16 0.46 21.26
CA GLN A 218 7.27 -0.52 21.90
C GLN A 218 6.21 0.12 22.83
N GLY A 219 5.85 1.37 22.61
CA GLY A 219 4.82 2.09 23.38
C GLY A 219 5.28 2.70 24.71
N LYS A 220 6.20 2.07 25.44
CA LYS A 220 6.61 2.47 26.82
C LYS A 220 7.10 3.92 26.93
N ASP A 221 7.94 4.35 26.01
CA ASP A 221 8.57 5.68 26.04
C ASP A 221 7.86 6.69 25.12
N MET A 222 6.57 6.48 24.80
CA MET A 222 5.83 7.32 23.85
C MET A 222 5.89 8.80 24.17
N LEU A 223 5.67 9.21 25.42
CA LEU A 223 5.72 10.62 25.80
C LEU A 223 7.14 11.19 25.78
N LYS A 224 8.17 10.37 26.07
CA LYS A 224 9.57 10.81 25.96
C LYS A 224 9.92 11.08 24.49
N ILE A 225 9.62 10.12 23.62
CA ILE A 225 9.83 10.28 22.17
C ILE A 225 9.04 11.48 21.66
N PHE A 226 7.77 11.66 22.07
CA PHE A 226 6.92 12.77 21.61
C PHE A 226 7.47 14.15 21.98
N ASN A 227 8.02 14.30 23.19
CA ASN A 227 8.53 15.56 23.73
C ASN A 227 10.01 15.80 23.44
N SER A 228 10.72 14.82 22.87
CA SER A 228 12.14 14.93 22.56
C SER A 228 12.43 16.04 21.56
N LYS A 229 13.60 16.68 21.73
CA LYS A 229 14.10 17.72 20.82
C LYS A 229 14.58 17.18 19.48
N ILE A 230 14.69 15.86 19.31
CA ILE A 230 15.03 15.26 18.00
C ILE A 230 14.10 15.73 16.89
N TRP A 231 12.83 16.05 17.21
CA TRP A 231 11.85 16.51 16.23
C TRP A 231 12.24 17.83 15.58
N ASP A 232 12.95 18.72 16.28
CA ASP A 232 13.44 19.97 15.70
C ASP A 232 14.37 19.66 14.53
N LYS A 233 15.38 18.80 14.76
CA LYS A 233 16.38 18.42 13.75
C LYS A 233 15.80 17.55 12.63
N VAL A 234 15.01 16.53 12.96
CA VAL A 234 14.54 15.59 11.92
C VAL A 234 13.46 16.21 11.03
N SER A 235 12.65 17.15 11.55
CA SER A 235 11.58 17.77 10.76
C SER A 235 12.02 19.00 9.97
N GLU A 236 13.13 19.63 10.33
CA GLU A 236 13.63 20.87 9.70
C GLU A 236 13.68 20.83 8.16
N PRO A 237 14.18 19.75 7.49
CA PRO A 237 14.19 19.72 6.03
C PRO A 237 12.79 19.58 5.39
N CYS A 238 11.76 19.22 6.16
CA CYS A 238 10.46 18.84 5.62
C CYS A 238 9.70 20.03 5.05
N VAL A 239 9.46 20.01 3.74
CA VAL A 239 8.68 21.03 3.02
C VAL A 239 7.17 20.78 2.98
N GLY A 240 6.65 19.82 3.75
CA GLY A 240 5.20 19.57 3.85
C GLY A 240 4.49 19.07 2.58
N CYS A 241 5.22 18.69 1.52
CA CYS A 241 4.64 18.36 0.20
C CYS A 241 3.70 17.13 0.14
N GLY A 242 3.65 16.28 1.17
CA GLY A 242 2.76 15.12 1.21
C GLY A 242 3.11 13.94 0.29
N THR A 243 4.14 14.00 -0.57
CA THR A 243 4.52 12.88 -1.47
C THR A 243 4.59 11.53 -0.76
N CYS A 244 5.15 11.53 0.45
CA CYS A 244 5.33 10.33 1.25
C CYS A 244 4.00 9.73 1.78
N THR A 245 2.88 10.47 1.91
CA THR A 245 1.56 9.86 2.20
C THR A 245 0.92 9.28 0.94
N TYR A 246 1.05 9.97 -0.20
CA TYR A 246 0.44 9.55 -1.46
C TYR A 246 1.01 8.22 -2.00
N VAL A 247 2.32 8.02 -1.87
CA VAL A 247 2.98 6.77 -2.33
C VAL A 247 2.95 5.65 -1.28
N CYS A 248 2.51 5.93 -0.05
CA CYS A 248 2.60 4.96 1.05
C CYS A 248 1.41 3.99 1.06
N PRO A 249 1.65 2.67 1.07
CA PRO A 249 0.60 1.65 1.02
C PRO A 249 -0.28 1.59 2.27
N THR A 250 0.18 2.13 3.40
CA THR A 250 -0.57 2.12 4.68
C THR A 250 -1.17 3.48 5.03
N CYS A 251 -0.96 4.52 4.22
CA CYS A 251 -1.58 5.82 4.47
C CYS A 251 -3.03 5.81 3.99
N MET A 252 -3.94 6.13 4.92
CA MET A 252 -5.37 5.92 4.77
C MET A 252 -6.21 7.10 5.29
N CYS A 253 -5.59 8.26 5.48
CA CYS A 253 -6.30 9.49 5.85
C CYS A 253 -7.12 9.98 4.66
N PHE A 254 -8.32 10.48 4.93
CA PHE A 254 -9.17 11.15 3.96
C PHE A 254 -9.82 12.37 4.59
N ASP A 255 -10.34 13.21 3.72
CA ASP A 255 -11.25 14.30 4.02
C ASP A 255 -12.55 14.11 3.24
N VAL A 256 -13.60 14.78 3.68
CA VAL A 256 -14.92 14.75 3.05
C VAL A 256 -15.31 16.18 2.70
N ARG A 257 -15.55 16.41 1.41
CA ARG A 257 -15.88 17.73 0.87
C ARG A 257 -17.22 17.71 0.19
N ASP A 258 -18.00 18.74 0.44
CA ASP A 258 -19.29 18.97 -0.18
C ASP A 258 -19.13 19.92 -1.37
N PHE A 259 -19.70 19.55 -2.50
CA PHE A 259 -19.68 20.33 -3.74
C PHE A 259 -21.12 20.65 -4.17
N ALA A 260 -21.42 21.93 -4.39
CA ALA A 260 -22.70 22.34 -4.95
C ALA A 260 -22.88 21.77 -6.37
N THR A 261 -24.07 21.29 -6.67
CA THR A 261 -24.51 20.86 -8.01
C THR A 261 -25.63 21.77 -8.50
N SER A 262 -26.10 21.57 -9.74
CA SER A 262 -27.23 22.34 -10.29
C SER A 262 -28.54 22.15 -9.52
N ASN A 263 -28.69 21.04 -8.79
CA ASN A 263 -29.91 20.66 -8.09
C ASN A 263 -29.65 20.16 -6.66
N GLY A 264 -28.57 20.57 -5.99
CA GLY A 264 -28.28 20.18 -4.62
C GLY A 264 -26.80 20.11 -4.27
N VAL A 265 -26.40 19.07 -3.55
CA VAL A 265 -25.04 18.90 -3.02
C VAL A 265 -24.53 17.49 -3.25
N ARG A 266 -23.25 17.36 -3.59
CA ARG A 266 -22.54 16.09 -3.73
C ARG A 266 -21.40 16.01 -2.74
N GLN A 267 -21.39 14.97 -1.92
CA GLN A 267 -20.33 14.72 -0.96
C GLN A 267 -19.28 13.76 -1.54
N ILE A 268 -18.03 14.19 -1.54
CA ILE A 268 -16.89 13.44 -2.07
C ILE A 268 -15.88 13.21 -0.94
N ARG A 269 -15.53 11.95 -0.71
CA ARG A 269 -14.34 11.57 0.03
C ARG A 269 -13.13 11.76 -0.87
N CYS A 270 -12.08 12.43 -0.41
CA CYS A 270 -10.80 12.51 -1.09
C CYS A 270 -9.65 12.12 -0.16
N TRP A 271 -8.57 11.56 -0.71
CA TRP A 271 -7.37 11.32 0.08
C TRP A 271 -6.87 12.61 0.70
N ASP A 272 -6.44 12.49 1.95
CA ASP A 272 -5.82 13.58 2.68
C ASP A 272 -4.58 13.08 3.44
N SER A 273 -3.93 13.96 4.17
CA SER A 273 -2.68 13.72 4.86
C SER A 273 -2.73 14.34 6.25
N CYS A 274 -2.43 13.54 7.26
CA CYS A 274 -2.19 14.04 8.63
C CYS A 274 -1.05 15.08 8.74
N MET A 275 -0.33 15.34 7.64
CA MET A 275 0.69 16.37 7.54
C MET A 275 0.19 17.71 6.98
N TYR A 276 -1.02 17.77 6.43
CA TYR A 276 -1.60 19.02 5.92
C TYR A 276 -2.26 19.80 7.05
N ASN A 277 -2.23 21.13 6.93
CA ASN A 277 -2.78 22.03 7.95
C ASN A 277 -4.28 21.81 8.13
N ASP A 278 -5.00 21.75 7.00
CA ASP A 278 -6.46 21.68 6.97
C ASP A 278 -7.00 20.37 7.55
N PHE A 279 -6.24 19.28 7.47
CA PHE A 279 -6.66 17.95 7.98
C PHE A 279 -6.99 17.97 9.48
N THR A 280 -6.31 18.80 10.28
CA THR A 280 -6.61 18.94 11.72
C THR A 280 -7.28 20.25 12.08
N GLN A 281 -7.67 21.05 11.10
CA GLN A 281 -8.35 22.31 11.37
C GLN A 281 -9.76 22.02 11.93
N MET A 282 -10.00 22.48 13.15
CA MET A 282 -11.32 22.46 13.78
C MET A 282 -11.92 23.88 13.78
N ALA A 283 -13.20 24.01 14.11
CA ALA A 283 -13.92 25.29 14.05
C ALA A 283 -13.27 26.43 14.85
N ALA A 284 -12.56 26.11 15.93
CA ALA A 284 -11.94 27.09 16.82
C ALA A 284 -10.42 26.99 16.96
N GLU A 285 -9.79 25.90 16.49
CA GLU A 285 -8.37 25.63 16.77
C GLU A 285 -7.76 24.65 15.77
N ASN A 286 -6.44 24.67 15.63
CA ASN A 286 -5.65 23.63 14.99
C ASN A 286 -4.61 23.07 15.98
N PRO A 287 -4.70 21.79 16.38
CA PRO A 287 -3.82 21.21 17.41
C PRO A 287 -2.38 21.00 16.94
N ARG A 288 -2.05 21.31 15.67
CA ARG A 288 -0.71 21.15 15.09
C ARG A 288 -0.37 22.37 14.25
N HIS A 289 0.07 23.43 14.92
CA HIS A 289 0.37 24.73 14.32
C HIS A 289 1.55 24.68 13.34
N THR A 290 2.55 23.84 13.61
CA THR A 290 3.84 23.84 12.91
C THR A 290 4.07 22.60 12.05
N GLN A 291 4.94 22.74 11.05
CA GLN A 291 5.37 21.61 10.22
C GLN A 291 6.08 20.52 11.04
N LYS A 292 6.73 20.89 12.14
CA LYS A 292 7.35 19.96 13.10
C LYS A 292 6.30 19.01 13.68
N GLU A 293 5.22 19.55 14.23
CA GLU A 293 4.17 18.76 14.90
C GLU A 293 3.46 17.83 13.92
N ARG A 294 3.19 18.32 12.71
CA ARG A 294 2.61 17.55 11.60
C ARG A 294 3.53 16.43 11.11
N SER A 295 4.83 16.71 11.00
CA SER A 295 5.84 15.70 10.65
C SER A 295 6.01 14.65 11.75
N ARG A 296 6.08 15.08 13.03
CA ARG A 296 6.09 14.18 14.19
C ARG A 296 4.87 13.27 14.18
N GLN A 297 3.67 13.82 13.97
CA GLN A 297 2.44 13.02 13.93
C GLN A 297 2.55 11.87 12.95
N ARG A 298 3.05 12.11 11.72
CA ARG A 298 3.19 11.06 10.72
C ARG A 298 4.02 9.88 11.24
N PHE A 299 5.19 10.17 11.80
CA PHE A 299 6.13 9.13 12.22
C PHE A 299 5.68 8.46 13.52
N MET A 300 5.20 9.23 14.49
CA MET A 300 4.61 8.70 15.72
C MET A 300 3.39 7.84 15.43
N HIS A 301 2.52 8.23 14.48
CA HIS A 301 1.40 7.37 14.08
C HIS A 301 1.90 6.03 13.53
N LYS A 302 2.91 6.05 12.66
CA LYS A 302 3.41 4.82 12.02
C LYS A 302 4.17 3.90 12.97
N LEU A 303 4.95 4.47 13.89
CA LEU A 303 5.89 3.75 14.73
C LEU A 303 5.41 3.55 16.17
N MET A 304 4.49 4.37 16.67
CA MET A 304 4.05 4.33 18.08
C MET A 304 2.55 4.11 18.20
N TYR A 305 1.74 5.05 17.70
CA TYR A 305 0.29 5.05 18.01
C TYR A 305 -0.43 3.87 17.36
N TYR A 306 -0.13 3.59 16.10
CA TYR A 306 -0.74 2.49 15.39
C TYR A 306 -0.38 1.12 16.01
N PRO A 307 0.91 0.78 16.29
CA PRO A 307 1.22 -0.49 16.98
C PRO A 307 0.62 -0.57 18.39
N MET A 308 0.54 0.53 19.14
CA MET A 308 -0.15 0.54 20.44
C MET A 308 -1.64 0.20 20.33
N ALA A 309 -2.29 0.57 19.22
CA ALA A 309 -3.72 0.34 18.98
C ALA A 309 -4.04 -0.98 18.25
N HIS A 310 -3.03 -1.64 17.67
CA HIS A 310 -3.20 -2.79 16.78
C HIS A 310 -2.17 -3.89 17.07
N ASP A 311 -2.11 -4.33 18.32
CA ASP A 311 -1.35 -5.52 18.76
C ASP A 311 0.13 -5.54 18.30
N GLY A 312 0.79 -4.39 18.39
CA GLY A 312 2.20 -4.23 18.02
C GLY A 312 2.47 -4.15 16.52
N MET A 313 1.45 -4.20 15.66
CA MET A 313 1.63 -4.06 14.22
C MET A 313 2.03 -2.62 13.86
N PHE A 314 3.17 -2.42 13.20
CA PHE A 314 3.55 -1.10 12.69
C PHE A 314 2.73 -0.69 11.44
N SER A 315 2.45 0.61 11.28
CA SER A 315 1.87 1.18 10.05
C SER A 315 2.94 1.63 9.04
N CYS A 316 4.08 0.95 9.05
CA CYS A 316 5.10 1.00 8.00
C CYS A 316 5.37 -0.42 7.49
N VAL A 317 5.66 -0.55 6.20
CA VAL A 317 5.91 -1.84 5.53
C VAL A 317 7.28 -1.89 4.85
N GLY A 318 8.14 -0.89 5.09
CA GLY A 318 9.50 -0.85 4.57
C GLY A 318 9.64 -0.86 3.03
N CYS A 319 8.61 -0.47 2.28
CA CYS A 319 8.63 -0.48 0.80
C CYS A 319 9.62 0.52 0.16
N GLY A 320 10.21 1.43 0.93
CA GLY A 320 11.19 2.39 0.46
C GLY A 320 10.67 3.54 -0.40
N ARG A 321 9.40 3.57 -0.82
CA ARG A 321 8.88 4.64 -1.72
C ARG A 321 9.03 6.05 -1.14
N CYS A 322 8.90 6.22 0.18
CA CYS A 322 9.11 7.51 0.84
C CYS A 322 10.58 7.91 0.95
N VAL A 323 11.51 6.95 0.95
CA VAL A 323 12.96 7.20 0.91
C VAL A 323 13.34 7.67 -0.49
N GLU A 324 12.78 7.01 -1.51
CA GLU A 324 13.05 7.25 -2.93
C GLU A 324 12.46 8.56 -3.46
N ASN A 325 11.24 8.92 -3.04
CA ASN A 325 10.50 10.04 -3.65
C ASN A 325 10.48 11.33 -2.80
N CYS A 326 11.22 11.39 -1.69
CA CYS A 326 11.28 12.62 -0.90
C CYS A 326 12.24 13.63 -1.53
N PRO A 327 11.80 14.84 -1.93
CA PRO A 327 12.66 15.82 -2.62
C PRO A 327 13.80 16.35 -1.73
N VAL A 328 13.64 16.23 -0.41
CA VAL A 328 14.59 16.71 0.62
C VAL A 328 15.27 15.56 1.38
N ASN A 329 15.13 14.33 0.88
CA ASN A 329 15.68 13.12 1.50
C ASN A 329 15.30 12.92 2.98
N MET A 330 14.15 13.44 3.42
CA MET A 330 13.59 13.20 4.75
C MET A 330 12.73 11.93 4.73
N ASN A 331 12.99 10.99 5.63
CA ASN A 331 12.32 9.69 5.62
C ASN A 331 12.32 9.00 6.99
N ILE A 332 11.56 7.90 7.09
CA ILE A 332 11.34 7.17 8.33
C ILE A 332 12.61 6.48 8.86
N VAL A 333 13.55 6.09 7.98
CA VAL A 333 14.82 5.48 8.39
C VAL A 333 15.65 6.47 9.20
N LYS A 334 15.71 7.74 8.77
CA LYS A 334 16.38 8.82 9.51
C LYS A 334 15.75 9.04 10.89
N VAL A 335 14.42 8.97 10.98
CA VAL A 335 13.71 9.10 12.27
C VAL A 335 14.03 7.95 13.21
N ILE A 336 13.99 6.70 12.71
CA ILE A 336 14.34 5.52 13.52
C ILE A 336 15.76 5.64 14.06
N LYS A 337 16.74 5.97 13.19
CA LYS A 337 18.14 6.15 13.60
C LYS A 337 18.30 7.27 14.62
N ALA A 338 17.70 8.44 14.37
CA ALA A 338 17.80 9.58 15.28
C ALA A 338 17.22 9.28 16.67
N VAL A 339 16.12 8.52 16.76
CA VAL A 339 15.54 8.09 18.05
C VAL A 339 16.47 7.11 18.77
N ASN A 340 17.08 6.18 18.04
CA ASN A 340 18.02 5.21 18.63
C ASN A 340 19.33 5.85 19.11
N GLU A 341 19.82 6.86 18.38
CA GLU A 341 21.02 7.63 18.70
C GLU A 341 20.78 8.72 19.76
N SER A 342 19.53 8.95 20.17
CA SER A 342 19.22 10.01 21.13
C SER A 342 19.48 9.57 22.57
N ASP A 343 20.17 10.43 23.33
CA ASP A 343 20.46 10.23 24.76
C ASP A 343 19.26 10.58 25.66
N ASP A 344 18.28 11.35 25.16
CA ASP A 344 17.09 11.80 25.89
C ASP A 344 15.87 10.86 25.74
N ILE A 345 16.04 9.73 25.04
CA ILE A 345 15.02 8.68 24.81
C ILE A 345 15.59 7.34 25.23
#